data_AF-A0A6A7L7I3-F1
#
_entry.id   AF-A0A6A7L7I3-F1
#
_cell.length_a   1.000
_cell.length_b   1.000
_cell.length_c   1.000
_cell.angle_alpha   90.00
_cell.angle_beta   90.00
_cell.angle_gamma   90.00
#
_symmetry.space_group_name_H-M   'P 1'
#
loop_
_entity.id
_entity.type
_entity.pdbx_description
1 polymer ?
#
loop_
_entity_poly.entity_id
_entity_poly.type
_entity_poly.pdbx_seq_one_letter_code
_entity_poly.pdbx_strand_id
1 'polypeptide(L)'
;MSGHIASPIERARRLKHELERARLSASRLERISQQPPFDRSRFHTVPHALHSMVRDGFQPHPFQLATLSSETGMSLDDWLSLFGYLPELVSHWQLRLHVARTVPISSALYSPDLQRLWAAVDRLAAPDRSAPIVDLDALPEVSSMLPSADTYVYLKLGRDDRIVPSLFPAGSIVRVDTTQTLAGQRRASDIFAVEHLYGISVCPVASGGRHVQLIGRTPPRFRWRLELGTEAIVLGRVDRVLRPVHGAQPARLLRFPPRRQPLVSLLDTDVPLHVYVAAARERVGLSFPEAVRFARRMAAACGPEYALASGTLARYETLDRIPRHIPKLFTLASVYALDLWRYLSVAGMLMPLTLRTLEGSDMSSSIAVMLRDGLRAALNRPEISDGDTYWFGGLDQSWHPLIKPGVSILVVDRRQQQPRRTLRLEPGESHLPLFLIQAPDGRFDAGPCSVEGNELVFHPIPPVLDSGRRVNAADASVVGRIVAVLNVPRPRASSSP
;
A
#
# COMPACT_ATOMS: atom_id res chain seq x y z
N MET A 1 -5.76 -0.13 -18.31
CA MET A 1 -4.32 0.00 -18.03
C MET A 1 -3.49 -0.71 -19.10
N SER A 2 -3.89 -0.66 -20.37
CA SER A 2 -3.02 -1.02 -21.48
C SER A 2 -2.15 0.19 -21.78
N GLY A 3 -1.14 0.43 -20.94
CA GLY A 3 -0.03 1.28 -21.38
C GLY A 3 0.47 0.68 -22.69
N HIS A 4 0.52 1.46 -23.77
CA HIS A 4 1.01 0.97 -25.05
C HIS A 4 2.42 0.44 -24.84
N ILE A 5 2.58 -0.88 -24.77
CA ILE A 5 3.88 -1.53 -24.70
C ILE A 5 4.63 -1.06 -25.94
N ALA A 6 5.73 -0.34 -25.74
CA ALA A 6 6.52 0.18 -26.83
C ALA A 6 6.91 -0.98 -27.77
N SER A 7 6.90 -0.75 -29.08
CA SER A 7 7.26 -1.79 -30.04
C SER A 7 8.68 -2.33 -29.76
N PRO A 8 9.01 -3.59 -30.13
CA PRO A 8 10.36 -4.13 -29.95
C PRO A 8 11.47 -3.22 -30.51
N ILE A 9 11.20 -2.58 -31.66
CA ILE A 9 12.12 -1.62 -32.30
C ILE A 9 12.33 -0.39 -31.42
N GLU A 10 11.24 0.17 -30.87
CA GLU A 10 11.32 1.34 -29.99
C GLU A 10 12.06 1.02 -28.69
N ARG A 11 11.82 -0.17 -28.11
CA ARG A 11 12.58 -0.63 -26.93
C ARG A 11 14.07 -0.78 -27.22
N ALA A 12 14.43 -1.36 -28.36
CA ALA A 12 15.82 -1.50 -28.77
C ALA A 12 16.49 -0.12 -28.95
N ARG A 13 15.78 0.83 -29.58
CA ARG A 13 16.26 2.22 -29.76
C ARG A 13 16.52 2.90 -28.41
N ARG A 14 15.58 2.79 -27.45
CA ARG A 14 15.75 3.35 -26.10
C ARG A 14 16.87 2.67 -25.32
N LEU A 15 16.96 1.34 -25.37
CA LEU A 15 18.06 0.59 -24.78
C LEU A 15 19.42 1.09 -25.31
N LYS A 16 19.54 1.26 -26.63
CA LYS A 16 20.76 1.80 -27.26
C LYS A 16 21.08 3.20 -26.75
N HIS A 17 20.09 4.07 -26.70
CA HIS A 17 20.25 5.44 -26.20
C HIS A 17 20.76 5.47 -24.75
N GLU A 18 20.19 4.66 -23.85
CA GLU A 18 20.62 4.62 -22.45
C GLU A 18 22.04 4.06 -22.29
N LEU A 19 22.40 3.04 -23.07
CA LEU A 19 23.77 2.51 -23.09
C LEU A 19 24.78 3.55 -23.61
N GLU A 20 24.44 4.30 -24.66
CA GLU A 20 25.27 5.38 -25.20
C GLU A 20 25.42 6.53 -24.19
N ARG A 21 24.34 6.92 -23.52
CA ARG A 21 24.33 7.94 -22.45
C ARG A 21 25.26 7.55 -21.30
N ALA A 22 25.24 6.27 -20.90
CA ALA A 22 26.13 5.71 -19.89
C ALA A 22 27.56 5.43 -20.39
N ARG A 23 27.86 5.68 -21.67
CA ARG A 23 29.15 5.36 -22.32
C ARG A 23 29.53 3.87 -22.19
N LEU A 24 28.53 3.00 -22.28
CA LEU A 24 28.69 1.54 -22.24
C LEU A 24 28.49 0.93 -23.62
N SER A 25 29.47 0.15 -24.08
CA SER A 25 29.30 -0.72 -25.24
C SER A 25 28.76 -2.09 -24.81
N ALA A 26 28.06 -2.79 -25.70
CA ALA A 26 27.49 -4.09 -25.39
C ALA A 26 28.55 -5.14 -25.00
N SER A 27 29.73 -5.11 -25.61
CA SER A 27 30.86 -5.99 -25.28
C SER A 27 31.48 -5.67 -23.91
N ARG A 28 31.51 -4.38 -23.52
CA ARG A 28 31.93 -3.97 -22.18
C ARG A 28 30.92 -4.45 -21.14
N LEU A 29 29.63 -4.30 -21.41
CA LEU A 29 28.57 -4.72 -20.50
C LEU A 29 28.56 -6.25 -20.29
N GLU A 30 28.71 -7.04 -21.36
CA GLU A 30 28.84 -8.50 -21.25
C GLU A 30 30.02 -8.88 -20.35
N ARG A 31 31.19 -8.27 -20.55
CA ARG A 31 32.38 -8.50 -19.73
C ARG A 31 32.16 -8.13 -18.26
N ILE A 32 31.55 -6.98 -17.98
CA ILE A 32 31.25 -6.54 -16.61
C ILE A 32 30.27 -7.50 -15.94
N SER A 33 29.24 -7.94 -16.65
CA SER A 33 28.23 -8.87 -16.13
C SER A 33 28.76 -10.27 -15.79
N GLN A 34 29.99 -10.58 -16.20
CA GLN A 34 30.71 -11.82 -15.89
C GLN A 34 31.73 -11.64 -14.76
N GLN A 35 31.87 -10.44 -14.20
CA GLN A 35 32.79 -10.14 -13.11
C GLN A 35 32.03 -9.97 -11.77
N PRO A 36 32.71 -10.11 -10.62
CA PRO A 36 32.13 -9.78 -9.33
C PRO A 36 31.58 -8.34 -9.31
N PRO A 37 30.40 -8.11 -8.70
CA PRO A 37 29.63 -9.05 -7.88
C PRO A 37 28.58 -9.91 -8.65
N PHE A 38 28.51 -9.79 -9.97
CA PHE A 38 27.45 -10.40 -10.82
C PHE A 38 27.70 -11.86 -11.22
N ASP A 39 28.95 -12.30 -11.18
CA ASP A 39 29.41 -13.66 -11.52
C ASP A 39 28.76 -14.79 -10.69
N ARG A 40 28.20 -14.43 -9.52
CA ARG A 40 27.47 -15.34 -8.62
C ARG A 40 26.25 -16.00 -9.27
N SER A 41 25.71 -15.42 -10.34
CA SER A 41 24.54 -15.97 -11.04
C SER A 41 24.63 -15.74 -12.55
N ARG A 42 24.54 -16.83 -13.32
CA ARG A 42 24.44 -16.78 -14.80
C ARG A 42 23.27 -15.93 -15.32
N PHE A 43 22.31 -15.60 -14.46
CA PHE A 43 21.18 -14.77 -14.83
C PHE A 43 21.53 -13.28 -14.91
N HIS A 44 22.67 -12.85 -14.37
CA HIS A 44 23.17 -11.48 -14.55
C HIS A 44 23.85 -11.26 -15.89
N THR A 45 24.33 -12.32 -16.55
CA THR A 45 25.07 -12.19 -17.81
C THR A 45 24.21 -11.51 -18.87
N VAL A 46 24.68 -10.33 -19.33
CA VAL A 46 24.02 -9.56 -20.38
C VAL A 46 24.66 -9.91 -21.72
N PRO A 47 23.92 -10.49 -22.69
CA PRO A 47 24.49 -10.87 -23.97
C PRO A 47 25.00 -9.66 -24.76
N HIS A 48 26.16 -9.77 -25.44
CA HIS A 48 26.61 -8.71 -26.35
C HIS A 48 25.60 -8.39 -27.48
N ALA A 49 24.79 -9.39 -27.87
CA ALA A 49 23.73 -9.25 -28.87
C ALA A 49 22.40 -8.72 -28.28
N LEU A 50 22.37 -8.23 -27.03
CA LEU A 50 21.13 -7.80 -26.35
C LEU A 50 20.29 -6.85 -27.22
N HIS A 51 20.91 -5.86 -27.87
CA HIS A 51 20.19 -4.88 -28.69
C HIS A 51 19.45 -5.52 -29.87
N SER A 52 20.09 -6.41 -30.63
CA SER A 52 19.43 -7.11 -31.74
C SER A 52 18.35 -8.07 -31.21
N MET A 53 18.65 -8.79 -30.13
CA MET A 53 17.67 -9.67 -29.48
C MET A 53 16.41 -8.89 -29.05
N VAL A 54 16.56 -7.72 -28.41
CA VAL A 54 15.42 -6.89 -27.97
C VAL A 54 14.62 -6.38 -29.17
N ARG A 55 15.29 -6.02 -30.26
CA ARG A 55 14.64 -5.65 -31.54
C ARG A 55 13.79 -6.80 -32.09
N ASP A 56 14.22 -8.04 -31.89
CA ASP A 56 13.50 -9.26 -32.28
C ASP A 56 12.45 -9.72 -31.25
N GLY A 57 12.22 -8.92 -30.19
CA GLY A 57 11.20 -9.19 -29.18
C GLY A 57 11.68 -9.94 -27.94
N PHE A 58 12.99 -10.15 -27.77
CA PHE A 58 13.55 -10.71 -26.55
C PHE A 58 13.20 -9.86 -25.32
N GLN A 59 12.88 -10.55 -24.23
CA GLN A 59 12.62 -9.95 -22.92
C GLN A 59 13.77 -10.31 -21.97
N PRO A 60 14.51 -9.32 -21.45
CA PRO A 60 15.58 -9.57 -20.50
C PRO A 60 15.07 -10.20 -19.20
N HIS A 61 15.92 -11.02 -18.59
CA HIS A 61 15.67 -11.52 -17.25
C HIS A 61 15.75 -10.38 -16.22
N PRO A 62 14.98 -10.40 -15.10
CA PRO A 62 15.06 -9.37 -14.07
C PRO A 62 16.50 -9.07 -13.58
N PHE A 63 17.33 -10.11 -13.46
CA PHE A 63 18.74 -9.97 -13.06
C PHE A 63 19.59 -9.24 -14.10
N GLN A 64 19.30 -9.39 -15.39
CA GLN A 64 19.96 -8.63 -16.46
C GLN A 64 19.57 -7.15 -16.39
N LEU A 65 18.30 -6.86 -16.06
CA LEU A 65 17.84 -5.49 -15.83
C LEU A 65 18.48 -4.88 -14.58
N ALA A 66 18.68 -5.66 -13.51
CA ALA A 66 19.40 -5.20 -12.32
C ALA A 66 20.87 -4.88 -12.61
N THR A 67 21.54 -5.71 -13.42
CA THR A 67 22.90 -5.42 -13.90
C THR A 67 22.93 -4.16 -14.76
N LEU A 68 22.01 -4.01 -15.72
CA LEU A 68 21.86 -2.77 -16.50
C LEU A 68 21.63 -1.56 -15.60
N SER A 69 20.79 -1.69 -14.58
CA SER A 69 20.48 -0.63 -13.63
C SER A 69 21.72 -0.18 -12.85
N SER A 70 22.48 -1.12 -12.31
CA SER A 70 23.74 -0.85 -11.61
C SER A 70 24.78 -0.16 -12.50
N GLU A 71 24.95 -0.61 -13.75
CA GLU A 71 25.99 -0.10 -14.65
C GLU A 71 25.64 1.22 -15.32
N THR A 72 24.35 1.48 -15.58
CA THR A 72 23.90 2.72 -16.25
C THR A 72 23.51 3.83 -15.28
N GLY A 73 23.30 3.51 -14.01
CA GLY A 73 22.72 4.42 -13.01
C GLY A 73 21.23 4.70 -13.21
N MET A 74 20.60 4.16 -14.25
CA MET A 74 19.14 4.21 -14.44
C MET A 74 18.47 3.26 -13.45
N SER A 75 17.36 3.67 -12.84
CA SER A 75 16.70 2.85 -11.81
C SER A 75 16.14 1.55 -12.40
N LEU A 76 16.00 0.52 -11.57
CA LEU A 76 15.44 -0.75 -12.01
C LEU A 76 13.96 -0.60 -12.45
N ASP A 77 13.22 0.34 -11.85
CA ASP A 77 11.86 0.67 -12.26
C ASP A 77 11.81 1.25 -13.66
N ASP A 78 12.72 2.18 -13.98
CA ASP A 78 12.77 2.81 -15.28
C ASP A 78 13.16 1.77 -16.34
N TRP A 79 14.06 0.84 -16.01
CA TRP A 79 14.35 -0.32 -16.84
C TRP A 79 13.12 -1.20 -17.06
N LEU A 80 12.41 -1.59 -15.99
CA LEU A 80 11.18 -2.37 -16.11
C LEU A 80 10.14 -1.63 -16.97
N SER A 81 9.99 -0.32 -16.77
CA SER A 81 9.05 0.55 -17.49
C SER A 81 9.43 0.69 -18.97
N LEU A 82 10.72 0.79 -19.29
CA LEU A 82 11.23 0.77 -20.67
C LEU A 82 10.80 -0.51 -21.39
N PHE A 83 10.77 -1.64 -20.68
CA PHE A 83 10.28 -2.93 -21.18
C PHE A 83 8.76 -3.12 -21.08
N GLY A 84 8.01 -2.09 -20.68
CA GLY A 84 6.55 -2.10 -20.59
C GLY A 84 5.99 -2.73 -19.31
N TYR A 85 6.83 -2.90 -18.29
CA TYR A 85 6.45 -3.49 -17.00
C TYR A 85 6.44 -2.42 -15.92
N LEU A 86 5.26 -2.11 -15.39
CA LEU A 86 5.08 -1.13 -14.32
C LEU A 86 5.09 -1.86 -12.96
N PRO A 87 6.10 -1.70 -12.09
CA PRO A 87 6.14 -2.35 -10.78
C PRO A 87 4.90 -2.06 -9.91
N GLU A 88 4.26 -0.90 -10.10
CA GLU A 88 3.01 -0.48 -9.44
C GLU A 88 1.84 -1.43 -9.74
N LEU A 89 1.93 -2.20 -10.83
CA LEU A 89 0.97 -3.24 -11.13
C LEU A 89 0.89 -4.27 -9.99
N VAL A 90 2.01 -4.57 -9.33
CA VAL A 90 2.05 -5.53 -8.22
C VAL A 90 1.23 -5.03 -7.04
N SER A 91 1.49 -3.82 -6.56
CA SER A 91 0.75 -3.24 -5.43
C SER A 91 -0.72 -3.02 -5.77
N HIS A 92 -1.05 -2.56 -6.98
CA HIS A 92 -2.42 -2.43 -7.47
C HIS A 92 -3.18 -3.76 -7.40
N TRP A 93 -2.59 -4.85 -7.88
CA TRP A 93 -3.25 -6.16 -7.81
C TRP A 93 -3.30 -6.72 -6.40
N GLN A 94 -2.31 -6.47 -5.55
CA GLN A 94 -2.39 -6.86 -4.14
C GLN A 94 -3.56 -6.17 -3.44
N LEU A 95 -3.74 -4.87 -3.69
CA LEU A 95 -4.87 -4.09 -3.19
C LEU A 95 -6.21 -4.59 -3.72
N ARG A 96 -6.28 -5.16 -4.92
CA ARG A 96 -7.55 -5.68 -5.49
C ARG A 96 -7.86 -7.12 -5.13
N LEU A 97 -6.85 -7.99 -5.05
CA LEU A 97 -7.01 -9.43 -4.85
C LEU A 97 -7.29 -9.76 -3.39
N HIS A 98 -6.58 -9.12 -2.47
CA HIS A 98 -6.58 -9.47 -1.06
C HIS A 98 -7.58 -8.64 -0.28
N VAL A 99 -8.77 -9.20 -0.07
CA VAL A 99 -9.83 -8.59 0.76
C VAL A 99 -10.08 -9.36 2.06
N ALA A 100 -9.76 -10.66 2.07
CA ALA A 100 -10.04 -11.53 3.21
C ALA A 100 -8.95 -11.47 4.28
N ARG A 101 -7.68 -11.29 3.92
CA ARG A 101 -6.55 -11.34 4.86
C ARG A 101 -5.80 -10.04 4.90
N THR A 102 -5.27 -9.71 6.07
CA THR A 102 -4.25 -8.69 6.18
C THR A 102 -3.00 -9.17 5.47
N VAL A 103 -2.57 -8.40 4.48
CA VAL A 103 -1.42 -8.72 3.64
C VAL A 103 -0.47 -7.54 3.60
N PRO A 104 0.86 -7.79 3.50
CA PRO A 104 1.75 -6.72 3.12
C PRO A 104 1.42 -6.31 1.70
N ILE A 105 1.28 -5.01 1.50
CA ILE A 105 1.36 -4.44 0.18
C ILE A 105 2.86 -4.33 -0.06
N SER A 106 3.33 -4.68 -1.26
CA SER A 106 4.70 -4.42 -1.63
C SER A 106 4.96 -2.96 -1.31
N SER A 107 5.81 -2.76 -0.30
CA SER A 107 6.53 -1.54 -0.07
C SER A 107 7.49 -1.49 -1.22
N ALA A 108 6.97 -1.27 -2.42
CA ALA A 108 7.83 -0.88 -3.48
C ALA A 108 8.60 0.27 -2.86
N LEU A 109 9.93 0.16 -2.84
CA LEU A 109 10.83 1.27 -2.61
C LEU A 109 10.40 2.53 -3.39
N TYR A 110 9.47 2.35 -4.33
CA TYR A 110 9.07 3.17 -5.45
C TYR A 110 7.58 3.01 -5.82
N SER A 111 6.63 2.99 -4.87
CA SER A 111 5.45 3.84 -5.15
C SER A 111 5.86 5.18 -4.60
N PRO A 112 6.50 6.04 -5.42
CA PRO A 112 6.67 7.42 -5.03
C PRO A 112 5.37 7.91 -4.42
N ASP A 113 4.22 7.57 -5.00
CA ASP A 113 2.95 8.13 -4.59
C ASP A 113 2.53 7.79 -3.15
N LEU A 114 2.73 6.57 -2.62
CA LEU A 114 2.42 6.28 -1.22
C LEU A 114 3.44 6.89 -0.24
N GLN A 115 4.74 6.81 -0.54
CA GLN A 115 5.75 7.44 0.33
C GLN A 115 5.64 8.97 0.29
N ARG A 116 5.43 9.55 -0.90
CA ARG A 116 5.16 10.97 -1.12
C ARG A 116 3.86 11.38 -0.47
N LEU A 117 2.79 10.58 -0.56
CA LEU A 117 1.54 10.78 0.19
C LEU A 117 1.86 10.96 1.66
N TRP A 118 2.60 10.02 2.26
CA TRP A 118 2.90 10.11 3.69
C TRP A 118 3.92 11.18 4.06
N ALA A 119 4.93 11.42 3.22
CA ALA A 119 5.93 12.47 3.43
C ALA A 119 5.30 13.87 3.31
N ALA A 120 4.39 14.06 2.35
CA ALA A 120 3.58 15.26 2.21
C ALA A 120 2.69 15.46 3.43
N VAL A 121 1.96 14.42 3.81
CA VAL A 121 1.11 14.39 5.00
C VAL A 121 1.88 14.74 6.28
N ASP A 122 3.11 14.25 6.42
CA ASP A 122 3.94 14.48 7.60
C ASP A 122 4.49 15.93 7.67
N ARG A 123 4.49 16.66 6.55
CA ARG A 123 4.97 18.05 6.45
C ARG A 123 3.85 19.10 6.43
N LEU A 124 2.64 18.69 6.08
CA LEU A 124 1.49 19.57 5.97
C LEU A 124 1.04 20.03 7.37
N ALA A 125 1.07 21.34 7.60
CA ALA A 125 0.39 21.94 8.73
C ALA A 125 -1.12 21.90 8.49
N ALA A 126 -1.88 21.59 9.53
CA ALA A 126 -3.32 21.61 9.40
C ALA A 126 -3.82 23.06 9.25
N PRO A 127 -4.57 23.39 8.18
CA PRO A 127 -5.23 24.67 8.08
C PRO A 127 -6.34 24.76 9.13
N ASP A 128 -6.65 25.99 9.54
CA ASP A 128 -7.76 26.25 10.46
C ASP A 128 -9.11 25.85 9.85
N ARG A 129 -9.26 26.02 8.54
CA ARG A 129 -10.47 25.67 7.78
C ARG A 129 -10.18 24.64 6.70
N SER A 130 -11.18 23.85 6.36
CA SER A 130 -11.04 22.81 5.35
C SER A 130 -10.79 23.45 4.01
N ALA A 131 -9.86 22.88 3.27
CA ALA A 131 -9.48 23.33 1.95
C ALA A 131 -9.27 22.13 1.02
N PRO A 132 -9.64 22.24 -0.26
CA PRO A 132 -9.16 21.34 -1.29
C PRO A 132 -7.63 21.32 -1.30
N ILE A 133 -7.04 20.15 -1.54
CA ILE A 133 -5.58 20.01 -1.54
C ILE A 133 -4.92 20.70 -2.72
N VAL A 134 -5.65 20.90 -3.81
CA VAL A 134 -5.21 21.72 -4.95
C VAL A 134 -4.92 23.16 -4.57
N ASP A 135 -5.58 23.69 -3.55
CA ASP A 135 -5.45 25.09 -3.15
C ASP A 135 -4.32 25.27 -2.13
N LEU A 136 -3.63 24.19 -1.75
CA LEU A 136 -2.43 24.21 -0.91
C LEU A 136 -1.20 24.48 -1.78
N ASP A 137 -1.16 25.64 -2.45
CA ASP A 137 -0.13 26.01 -3.44
C ASP A 137 1.28 26.25 -2.84
N ALA A 138 1.43 26.25 -1.52
CA ALA A 138 2.66 26.64 -0.82
C ALA A 138 3.43 25.48 -0.17
N LEU A 139 3.29 24.25 -0.68
CA LEU A 139 3.93 23.11 -0.03
C LEU A 139 5.41 22.99 -0.39
N PRO A 140 6.29 22.79 0.60
CA PRO A 140 7.73 22.72 0.37
C PRO A 140 8.07 21.51 -0.49
N GLU A 141 9.06 21.66 -1.38
CA GLU A 141 9.58 20.55 -2.17
C GLU A 141 10.02 19.37 -1.27
N VAL A 142 9.64 18.15 -1.67
CA VAL A 142 9.85 16.92 -0.89
C VAL A 142 11.28 16.35 -1.04
N SER A 143 12.15 17.04 -1.78
CA SER A 143 13.37 16.52 -2.38
C SER A 143 14.43 15.99 -1.40
N SER A 144 14.45 16.38 -0.12
CA SER A 144 15.65 16.16 0.72
C SER A 144 15.62 15.04 1.78
N MET A 145 14.49 14.43 2.15
CA MET A 145 14.48 13.46 3.27
C MET A 145 13.33 12.44 3.16
N LEU A 146 13.42 11.49 2.22
CA LEU A 146 12.63 10.26 2.36
C LEU A 146 13.32 9.36 3.39
N PRO A 147 12.56 8.73 4.29
CA PRO A 147 13.10 7.78 5.25
C PRO A 147 13.72 6.57 4.53
N SER A 148 14.64 5.88 5.22
CA SER A 148 15.23 4.65 4.68
C SER A 148 14.14 3.64 4.32
N ALA A 149 14.31 2.95 3.20
CA ALA A 149 13.33 2.05 2.63
C ALA A 149 12.90 0.92 3.56
N ASP A 150 13.79 0.49 4.46
CA ASP A 150 13.51 -0.60 5.40
C ASP A 150 12.80 -0.14 6.68
N THR A 151 12.59 1.17 6.86
CA THR A 151 11.93 1.75 8.04
C THR A 151 10.43 1.45 8.07
N TYR A 152 9.78 1.24 6.92
CA TYR A 152 8.33 1.11 6.86
C TYR A 152 7.84 -0.10 6.07
N VAL A 153 6.80 -0.75 6.61
CA VAL A 153 6.00 -1.75 5.91
C VAL A 153 4.57 -1.23 5.77
N TYR A 154 3.96 -1.46 4.61
CA TYR A 154 2.57 -1.11 4.37
C TYR A 154 1.72 -2.37 4.38
N LEU A 155 0.61 -2.36 5.12
CA LEU A 155 -0.30 -3.49 5.17
C LEU A 155 -1.69 -3.04 4.71
N LYS A 156 -2.32 -3.84 3.86
CA LYS A 156 -3.76 -3.75 3.63
C LYS A 156 -4.44 -4.68 4.61
N LEU A 157 -5.40 -4.17 5.37
CA LEU A 157 -6.11 -4.95 6.37
C LEU A 157 -7.20 -5.80 5.75
N GLY A 158 -7.24 -7.07 6.15
CA GLY A 158 -8.25 -8.03 5.73
C GLY A 158 -9.51 -7.95 6.57
N ARG A 159 -10.58 -8.56 6.05
CA ARG A 159 -11.83 -8.74 6.80
C ARG A 159 -11.79 -9.91 7.78
N ASP A 160 -11.10 -10.97 7.43
CA ASP A 160 -11.20 -12.29 8.04
C ASP A 160 -9.89 -12.67 8.77
N ASP A 161 -9.20 -11.68 9.37
CA ASP A 161 -8.00 -11.93 10.16
C ASP A 161 -8.26 -12.93 11.28
N ARG A 162 -7.38 -13.93 11.37
CA ARG A 162 -7.69 -15.22 11.98
C ARG A 162 -7.66 -15.19 13.51
N ILE A 163 -6.71 -14.46 14.10
CA ILE A 163 -6.49 -14.45 15.55
C ILE A 163 -7.25 -13.31 16.23
N VAL A 164 -6.92 -12.07 15.84
CA VAL A 164 -7.52 -10.87 16.41
C VAL A 164 -8.01 -10.00 15.26
N PRO A 165 -9.33 -9.73 15.16
CA PRO A 165 -9.85 -8.77 14.20
C PRO A 165 -9.14 -7.42 14.38
N SER A 166 -8.76 -6.79 13.26
CA SER A 166 -8.12 -5.49 13.34
C SER A 166 -9.07 -4.45 13.97
N LEU A 167 -8.47 -3.49 14.69
CA LEU A 167 -9.21 -2.32 15.18
C LEU A 167 -9.71 -1.41 14.06
N PHE A 168 -9.15 -1.54 12.87
CA PHE A 168 -9.51 -0.71 11.73
C PHE A 168 -10.40 -1.51 10.76
N PRO A 169 -11.29 -0.84 10.01
CA PRO A 169 -12.13 -1.49 9.02
C PRO A 169 -11.31 -2.27 7.99
N ALA A 170 -11.87 -3.38 7.50
CA ALA A 170 -11.30 -4.11 6.37
C ALA A 170 -11.08 -3.18 5.17
N GLY A 171 -9.98 -3.39 4.45
CA GLY A 171 -9.54 -2.51 3.36
C GLY A 171 -8.77 -1.27 3.81
N SER A 172 -8.65 -1.01 5.11
CA SER A 172 -7.73 0.02 5.61
C SER A 172 -6.31 -0.27 5.18
N ILE A 173 -5.52 0.76 4.90
CA ILE A 173 -4.08 0.66 4.68
C ILE A 173 -3.37 1.27 5.87
N VAL A 174 -2.43 0.53 6.46
CA VAL A 174 -1.64 1.00 7.60
C VAL A 174 -0.17 1.11 7.23
N ARG A 175 0.51 2.14 7.75
CA ARG A 175 1.97 2.24 7.76
C ARG A 175 2.47 1.71 9.09
N VAL A 176 3.44 0.80 9.03
CA VAL A 176 4.08 0.16 10.16
C VAL A 176 5.53 0.62 10.20
N ASP A 177 5.92 1.31 11.26
CA ASP A 177 7.30 1.70 11.53
C ASP A 177 8.05 0.52 12.15
N THR A 178 8.95 -0.08 11.38
CA THR A 178 9.72 -1.29 11.75
C THR A 178 10.80 -0.99 12.78
N THR A 179 11.21 0.27 12.93
CA THR A 179 12.19 0.69 13.94
C THR A 179 11.59 0.72 15.34
N GLN A 180 10.26 0.76 15.44
CA GLN A 180 9.54 0.85 16.70
C GLN A 180 9.08 -0.51 17.17
N THR A 181 9.94 -1.16 17.96
CA THR A 181 9.70 -2.48 18.54
C THR A 181 8.88 -2.42 19.84
N LEU A 182 8.52 -3.58 20.40
CA LEU A 182 7.83 -3.67 21.70
C LEU A 182 8.60 -3.00 22.85
N ALA A 183 9.94 -2.98 22.78
CA ALA A 183 10.75 -2.34 23.81
C ALA A 183 10.51 -0.82 23.88
N GLY A 184 10.08 -0.22 22.75
CA GLY A 184 9.71 1.19 22.66
C GLY A 184 8.24 1.47 22.99
N GLN A 185 7.46 0.49 23.44
CA GLN A 185 6.04 0.68 23.73
C GLN A 185 5.86 1.70 24.87
N ARG A 186 5.15 2.80 24.57
CA ARG A 186 4.93 3.89 25.54
C ARG A 186 3.56 3.82 26.18
N ARG A 187 2.59 3.26 25.47
CA ARG A 187 1.19 3.19 25.91
C ARG A 187 0.65 1.78 25.70
N ALA A 188 -0.18 1.32 26.64
CA ALA A 188 -0.96 0.09 26.47
C ALA A 188 -1.96 0.18 25.28
N SER A 189 -2.20 1.39 24.77
CA SER A 189 -3.06 1.64 23.62
C SER A 189 -2.33 1.68 22.28
N ASP A 190 -1.00 1.56 22.26
CA ASP A 190 -0.22 1.50 21.03
C ASP A 190 -0.63 0.26 20.22
N ILE A 191 -0.70 0.43 18.89
CA ILE A 191 -1.14 -0.59 17.95
C ILE A 191 0.09 -1.09 17.21
N PHE A 192 0.28 -2.41 17.17
CA PHE A 192 1.41 -3.04 16.50
C PHE A 192 0.90 -3.96 15.39
N ALA A 193 1.75 -4.16 14.38
CA ALA A 193 1.59 -5.25 13.44
C ALA A 193 2.39 -6.45 13.92
N VAL A 194 1.72 -7.58 14.09
CA VAL A 194 2.32 -8.83 14.55
C VAL A 194 2.08 -9.90 13.50
N GLU A 195 3.17 -10.39 12.94
CA GLU A 195 3.16 -11.57 12.09
C GLU A 195 3.14 -12.83 12.95
N HIS A 196 2.37 -13.83 12.55
CA HIS A 196 2.25 -15.10 13.26
C HIS A 196 1.95 -16.24 12.28
N LEU A 197 1.92 -17.48 12.77
CA LEU A 197 1.69 -18.70 11.97
C LEU A 197 0.37 -18.72 11.17
N TYR A 198 -0.50 -17.74 11.29
CA TYR A 198 -1.81 -17.72 10.61
C TYR A 198 -2.06 -16.45 9.79
N GLY A 199 -1.06 -15.59 9.63
CA GLY A 199 -1.16 -14.33 8.90
C GLY A 199 -0.53 -13.17 9.68
N ILE A 200 -1.08 -11.97 9.48
CA ILE A 200 -0.68 -10.76 10.20
C ILE A 200 -1.90 -10.23 10.96
N SER A 201 -1.70 -9.84 12.22
CA SER A 201 -2.70 -9.15 13.02
C SER A 201 -2.26 -7.73 13.31
N VAL A 202 -3.19 -6.77 13.21
CA VAL A 202 -2.94 -5.36 13.55
C VAL A 202 -3.82 -4.95 14.73
N CYS A 203 -3.24 -4.99 15.93
CA CYS A 203 -3.96 -4.84 17.19
C CYS A 203 -3.06 -4.29 18.31
N PRO A 204 -3.66 -3.86 19.44
CA PRO A 204 -2.90 -3.60 20.66
C PRO A 204 -2.28 -4.89 21.18
N VAL A 205 -1.11 -4.74 21.79
CA VAL A 205 -0.33 -5.85 22.33
C VAL A 205 0.09 -5.55 23.75
N ALA A 206 0.22 -6.61 24.55
CA ALA A 206 0.93 -6.57 25.83
C ALA A 206 2.14 -7.49 25.76
N SER A 207 3.30 -7.01 26.19
CA SER A 207 4.52 -7.80 26.28
C SER A 207 4.63 -8.47 27.66
N GLY A 208 5.08 -9.73 27.69
CA GLY A 208 5.31 -10.51 28.90
C GLY A 208 6.61 -11.33 28.79
N GLY A 209 7.74 -10.65 28.58
CA GLY A 209 9.04 -11.29 28.37
C GLY A 209 9.12 -11.99 27.02
N ARG A 210 9.20 -13.33 27.02
CA ARG A 210 9.26 -14.16 25.79
C ARG A 210 7.93 -14.28 25.05
N HIS A 211 6.85 -13.71 25.57
CA HIS A 211 5.53 -13.84 24.97
C HIS A 211 4.94 -12.47 24.62
N VAL A 212 4.17 -12.45 23.55
CA VAL A 212 3.29 -11.33 23.19
C VAL A 212 1.84 -11.76 23.32
N GLN A 213 1.03 -10.91 23.95
CA GLN A 213 -0.41 -11.10 24.03
C GLN A 213 -1.10 -10.15 23.05
N LEU A 214 -1.79 -10.71 22.06
CA LEU A 214 -2.62 -9.97 21.11
C LEU A 214 -3.98 -9.69 21.75
N ILE A 215 -4.40 -8.42 21.74
CA ILE A 215 -5.61 -7.96 22.45
C ILE A 215 -6.68 -7.52 21.46
N GLY A 216 -7.77 -8.29 21.38
CA GLY A 216 -8.97 -7.89 20.64
C GLY A 216 -9.82 -6.88 21.43
N ARG A 217 -10.19 -5.76 20.80
CA ARG A 217 -11.12 -4.78 21.43
C ARG A 217 -12.58 -4.98 21.01
N THR A 218 -12.81 -5.61 19.87
CA THR A 218 -14.17 -5.94 19.41
C THR A 218 -14.70 -7.13 20.21
N PRO A 219 -15.92 -7.07 20.77
CA PRO A 219 -16.53 -8.22 21.41
C PRO A 219 -16.71 -9.39 20.43
N PRO A 220 -16.49 -10.65 20.88
CA PRO A 220 -15.96 -11.00 22.19
C PRO A 220 -14.47 -10.66 22.31
N ARG A 221 -14.04 -10.17 23.48
CA ARG A 221 -12.64 -9.78 23.69
C ARG A 221 -11.76 -11.03 23.73
N PHE A 222 -10.97 -11.24 22.68
CA PHE A 222 -10.00 -12.33 22.61
C PHE A 222 -8.64 -11.88 23.15
N ARG A 223 -7.95 -12.79 23.83
CA ARG A 223 -6.55 -12.65 24.20
C ARG A 223 -5.80 -13.89 23.73
N TRP A 224 -4.83 -13.69 22.85
CA TRP A 224 -4.00 -14.77 22.32
C TRP A 224 -2.56 -14.54 22.74
N ARG A 225 -1.98 -15.51 23.45
CA ARG A 225 -0.59 -15.48 23.87
C ARG A 225 0.22 -16.30 22.87
N LEU A 226 1.27 -15.70 22.33
CA LEU A 226 2.19 -16.32 21.38
C LEU A 226 3.63 -16.13 21.88
N GLU A 227 4.48 -17.13 21.68
CA GLU A 227 5.91 -17.01 21.94
C GLU A 227 6.60 -16.21 20.83
N LEU A 228 7.39 -15.20 21.23
CA LEU A 228 8.13 -14.33 20.33
C LEU A 228 9.32 -15.06 19.71
N GLY A 229 9.51 -14.89 18.40
CA GLY A 229 10.57 -15.52 17.61
C GLY A 229 10.23 -16.92 17.08
N THR A 230 9.27 -17.62 17.70
CA THR A 230 8.82 -18.96 17.25
C THR A 230 7.41 -18.92 16.66
N GLU A 231 6.45 -18.35 17.39
CA GLU A 231 5.04 -18.31 16.99
C GLU A 231 4.60 -16.94 16.47
N ALA A 232 5.31 -15.88 16.88
CA ALA A 232 5.02 -14.51 16.50
C ALA A 232 6.28 -13.64 16.33
N ILE A 233 6.22 -12.69 15.41
CA ILE A 233 7.22 -11.65 15.17
C ILE A 233 6.52 -10.31 15.16
N VAL A 234 6.99 -9.36 15.98
CA VAL A 234 6.46 -7.98 15.94
C VAL A 234 7.17 -7.23 14.84
N LEU A 235 6.40 -6.84 13.82
CA LEU A 235 6.90 -6.17 12.63
C LEU A 235 7.22 -4.70 12.90
N GLY A 236 6.48 -4.07 13.81
CA GLY A 236 6.64 -2.65 14.15
C GLY A 236 5.35 -2.01 14.67
N ARG A 237 5.42 -0.71 14.99
CA ARG A 237 4.27 0.07 15.48
C ARG A 237 3.50 0.69 14.31
N VAL A 238 2.17 0.60 14.35
CA VAL A 238 1.32 1.33 13.41
C VAL A 238 1.33 2.82 13.76
N ASP A 239 1.73 3.64 12.80
CA ASP A 239 1.83 5.08 13.00
C ASP A 239 0.94 5.91 12.05
N ARG A 240 0.49 5.35 10.92
CA ARG A 240 -0.49 5.96 10.01
C ARG A 240 -1.56 4.98 9.57
N VAL A 241 -2.75 5.48 9.31
CA VAL A 241 -3.90 4.68 8.86
C VAL A 241 -4.76 5.45 7.86
N LEU A 242 -4.94 4.87 6.67
CA LEU A 242 -5.94 5.24 5.67
C LEU A 242 -7.14 4.31 5.81
N ARG A 243 -8.32 4.84 6.10
CA ARG A 243 -9.54 4.06 6.33
C ARG A 243 -10.54 4.26 5.18
N PRO A 244 -11.03 3.19 4.53
CA PRO A 244 -12.21 3.29 3.68
C PRO A 244 -13.44 3.57 4.56
N VAL A 245 -14.36 4.40 4.07
CA VAL A 245 -15.59 4.73 4.80
C VAL A 245 -16.67 3.66 4.61
N HIS A 246 -16.59 2.85 3.55
CA HIS A 246 -17.64 1.90 3.20
C HIS A 246 -17.16 0.46 3.24
N GLY A 247 -18.09 -0.46 3.55
CA GLY A 247 -17.92 -1.86 3.21
C GLY A 247 -17.23 -2.71 4.27
N ALA A 248 -17.31 -2.33 5.56
CA ALA A 248 -17.00 -3.25 6.64
C ALA A 248 -18.04 -4.38 6.66
N GLN A 249 -17.87 -5.38 5.80
CA GLN A 249 -18.58 -6.63 5.94
C GLN A 249 -18.13 -7.27 7.26
N PRO A 250 -19.04 -7.94 7.99
CA PRO A 250 -18.69 -8.57 9.26
C PRO A 250 -17.55 -9.56 9.07
N ALA A 251 -16.60 -9.53 9.99
CA ALA A 251 -15.47 -10.46 10.03
C ALA A 251 -15.99 -11.90 10.13
N ARG A 252 -15.47 -12.79 9.29
CA ARG A 252 -15.73 -14.22 9.43
C ARG A 252 -14.63 -14.84 10.27
N LEU A 253 -15.02 -15.46 11.38
CA LEU A 253 -14.11 -16.32 12.15
C LEU A 253 -13.76 -17.54 11.31
N LEU A 254 -12.49 -17.64 10.92
CA LEU A 254 -12.00 -18.76 10.11
C LEU A 254 -11.33 -19.80 11.00
N ARG A 255 -11.62 -21.08 10.74
CA ARG A 255 -10.96 -22.20 11.42
C ARG A 255 -9.47 -22.24 11.09
N PHE A 256 -8.67 -22.63 12.07
CA PHE A 256 -7.23 -22.77 11.95
C PHE A 256 -6.87 -24.17 11.47
N PRO A 257 -6.28 -24.35 10.28
CA PRO A 257 -5.58 -25.58 9.99
C PRO A 257 -4.35 -25.68 10.90
N PRO A 258 -4.03 -26.85 11.46
CA PRO A 258 -2.78 -27.04 12.19
C PRO A 258 -1.60 -26.74 11.26
N ARG A 259 -0.67 -25.88 11.70
CA ARG A 259 0.56 -25.55 10.95
C ARG A 259 1.75 -26.26 11.60
N ARG A 260 2.63 -26.82 10.76
CA ARG A 260 3.82 -27.58 11.20
C ARG A 260 5.16 -26.92 10.86
N GLN A 261 5.14 -25.78 10.16
CA GLN A 261 6.35 -25.10 9.70
C GLN A 261 6.73 -23.94 10.62
N PRO A 262 8.03 -23.64 10.77
CA PRO A 262 8.49 -22.48 11.51
C PRO A 262 7.97 -21.18 10.87
N LEU A 263 7.82 -20.15 11.70
CA LEU A 263 7.46 -18.82 11.23
C LEU A 263 8.64 -18.22 10.46
N VAL A 264 8.37 -17.76 9.24
CA VAL A 264 9.33 -17.03 8.40
C VAL A 264 8.82 -15.60 8.28
N SER A 265 9.61 -14.64 8.75
CA SER A 265 9.24 -13.23 8.76
C SER A 265 9.10 -12.72 7.34
N LEU A 266 8.19 -11.77 7.14
CA LEU A 266 8.14 -10.97 5.92
C LEU A 266 9.38 -10.09 5.74
N LEU A 267 10.11 -9.83 6.83
CA LEU A 267 11.34 -9.03 6.85
C LEU A 267 12.61 -9.87 6.64
N ASP A 268 12.51 -11.20 6.69
CA ASP A 268 13.69 -12.07 6.56
C ASP A 268 14.25 -12.01 5.13
N THR A 269 15.57 -11.82 5.05
CA THR A 269 16.32 -11.85 3.79
C THR A 269 17.27 -13.05 3.70
N ASP A 270 17.60 -13.67 4.85
CA ASP A 270 18.49 -14.81 4.96
C ASP A 270 17.73 -16.14 5.09
N VAL A 271 16.88 -16.41 4.10
CA VAL A 271 16.11 -17.65 4.01
C VAL A 271 16.13 -18.18 2.58
N PRO A 272 16.07 -19.51 2.37
CA PRO A 272 15.90 -20.06 1.04
C PRO A 272 14.66 -19.48 0.35
N LEU A 273 14.80 -19.11 -0.92
CA LEU A 273 13.77 -18.42 -1.68
C LEU A 273 12.46 -19.22 -1.72
N HIS A 274 12.56 -20.54 -1.92
CA HIS A 274 11.38 -21.40 -1.97
C HIS A 274 10.61 -21.43 -0.63
N VAL A 275 11.32 -21.37 0.49
CA VAL A 275 10.74 -21.26 1.85
C VAL A 275 10.04 -19.91 2.02
N TYR A 276 10.66 -18.81 1.57
CA TYR A 276 10.06 -17.48 1.60
C TYR A 276 8.76 -17.40 0.80
N VAL A 277 8.75 -17.98 -0.42
CA VAL A 277 7.57 -18.01 -1.30
C VAL A 277 6.45 -18.86 -0.71
N ALA A 278 6.76 -20.04 -0.18
CA ALA A 278 5.79 -20.91 0.47
C ALA A 278 5.17 -20.24 1.72
N ALA A 279 6.01 -19.65 2.57
CA ALA A 279 5.58 -18.91 3.75
C ALA A 279 4.65 -17.74 3.39
N ALA A 280 4.92 -17.04 2.28
CA ALA A 280 4.07 -15.97 1.80
C ALA A 280 2.69 -16.44 1.35
N ARG A 281 2.59 -17.53 0.57
CA ARG A 281 1.29 -18.13 0.20
C ARG A 281 0.49 -18.50 1.45
N GLU A 282 1.15 -19.12 2.43
CA GLU A 282 0.51 -19.56 3.67
C GLU A 282 0.07 -18.38 4.54
N ARG A 283 0.87 -17.30 4.60
CA ARG A 283 0.54 -16.05 5.29
C ARG A 283 -0.73 -15.41 4.73
N VAL A 284 -0.88 -15.36 3.40
CA VAL A 284 -2.10 -14.89 2.74
C VAL A 284 -3.24 -15.92 2.78
N GLY A 285 -2.98 -17.11 3.32
CA GLY A 285 -3.98 -18.17 3.53
C GLY A 285 -4.55 -18.76 2.25
N LEU A 286 -3.79 -18.75 1.14
CA LEU A 286 -4.25 -19.26 -0.15
C LEU A 286 -3.89 -20.74 -0.33
N SER A 287 -4.86 -21.51 -0.84
CA SER A 287 -4.60 -22.79 -1.49
C SER A 287 -4.11 -22.58 -2.94
N PHE A 288 -3.46 -23.59 -3.54
CA PHE A 288 -3.05 -23.51 -4.95
C PHE A 288 -4.23 -23.22 -5.91
N PRO A 289 -5.41 -23.86 -5.79
CA PRO A 289 -6.56 -23.52 -6.63
C PRO A 289 -6.99 -22.05 -6.53
N GLU A 290 -6.97 -21.47 -5.33
CA GLU A 290 -7.31 -20.06 -5.12
C GLU A 290 -6.25 -19.13 -5.69
N ALA A 291 -4.97 -19.47 -5.54
CA ALA A 291 -3.87 -18.74 -6.15
C ALA A 291 -3.95 -18.74 -7.69
N VAL A 292 -4.26 -19.88 -8.31
CA VAL A 292 -4.51 -19.97 -9.76
C VAL A 292 -5.70 -19.10 -10.17
N ARG A 293 -6.78 -19.09 -9.39
CA ARG A 293 -7.94 -18.22 -9.64
C ARG A 293 -7.54 -16.74 -9.58
N PHE A 294 -6.70 -16.34 -8.64
CA PHE A 294 -6.19 -14.96 -8.56
C PHE A 294 -5.30 -14.62 -9.75
N ALA A 295 -4.39 -15.52 -10.14
CA ALA A 295 -3.55 -15.35 -11.33
C ALA A 295 -4.38 -15.21 -12.61
N ARG A 296 -5.45 -15.99 -12.78
CA ARG A 296 -6.38 -15.87 -13.93
C ARG A 296 -7.09 -14.52 -13.97
N ARG A 297 -7.50 -13.97 -12.81
CA ARG A 297 -8.11 -12.63 -12.74
C ARG A 297 -7.14 -11.54 -13.20
N MET A 298 -5.88 -11.64 -12.80
CA MET A 298 -4.83 -10.73 -13.26
C MET A 298 -4.60 -10.88 -14.76
N ALA A 299 -4.45 -12.11 -15.26
CA ALA A 299 -4.24 -12.39 -16.68
C ALA A 299 -5.39 -11.92 -17.57
N ALA A 300 -6.64 -12.04 -17.12
CA ALA A 300 -7.81 -11.55 -17.86
C ALA A 300 -7.76 -10.03 -18.11
N ALA A 301 -7.08 -9.26 -17.27
CA ALA A 301 -6.98 -7.81 -17.37
C ALA A 301 -5.63 -7.31 -17.89
N CYS A 302 -4.54 -8.08 -17.72
CA CYS A 302 -3.18 -7.69 -18.09
C CYS A 302 -2.64 -8.42 -19.33
N GLY A 303 -3.18 -9.59 -19.68
CA GLY A 303 -2.71 -10.42 -20.79
C GLY A 303 -2.42 -11.87 -20.37
N PRO A 304 -2.46 -12.83 -21.33
CA PRO A 304 -2.26 -14.26 -21.07
C PRO A 304 -0.87 -14.59 -20.50
N GLU A 305 0.14 -13.76 -20.75
CA GLU A 305 1.50 -13.87 -20.22
C GLU A 305 1.54 -13.74 -18.68
N TYR A 306 0.51 -13.21 -18.03
CA TYR A 306 0.37 -13.17 -16.57
C TYR A 306 -0.30 -14.43 -15.97
N ALA A 307 -0.73 -15.41 -16.77
CA ALA A 307 -1.40 -16.60 -16.23
C ALA A 307 -0.42 -17.52 -15.49
N LEU A 308 -0.76 -18.02 -14.29
CA LEU A 308 0.03 -19.05 -13.61
C LEU A 308 -0.80 -20.33 -13.44
N ALA A 309 -0.22 -21.47 -13.84
CA ALA A 309 -0.81 -22.78 -13.60
C ALA A 309 -0.39 -23.31 -12.21
N SER A 310 -1.17 -24.25 -11.67
CA SER A 310 -0.91 -24.83 -10.34
C SER A 310 0.48 -25.47 -10.25
N GLY A 311 0.88 -26.25 -11.25
CA GLY A 311 2.21 -26.86 -11.30
C GLY A 311 3.35 -25.83 -11.37
N THR A 312 3.11 -24.67 -11.97
CA THR A 312 4.10 -23.58 -12.01
C THR A 312 4.26 -22.94 -10.63
N LEU A 313 3.16 -22.70 -9.91
CA LEU A 313 3.19 -22.19 -8.53
C LEU A 313 3.91 -23.16 -7.59
N ALA A 314 3.57 -24.45 -7.66
CA ALA A 314 4.22 -25.49 -6.87
C ALA A 314 5.73 -25.55 -7.14
N ARG A 315 6.17 -25.36 -8.39
CA ARG A 315 7.59 -25.27 -8.73
C ARG A 315 8.29 -24.07 -8.12
N TYR A 316 7.63 -22.91 -7.98
CA TYR A 316 8.24 -21.76 -7.30
C TYR A 316 8.32 -21.93 -5.78
N GLU A 317 7.52 -22.83 -5.20
CA GLU A 317 7.60 -23.22 -3.79
C GLU A 317 8.60 -24.35 -3.52
N THR A 318 9.21 -24.94 -4.56
CA THR A 318 10.21 -26.02 -4.41
C THR A 318 11.57 -25.71 -5.02
N LEU A 319 11.70 -24.60 -5.75
CA LEU A 319 12.94 -24.21 -6.42
C LEU A 319 13.41 -22.85 -5.92
N ASP A 320 14.71 -22.74 -5.64
CA ASP A 320 15.37 -21.45 -5.32
C ASP A 320 15.65 -20.64 -6.59
N ARG A 321 14.60 -20.39 -7.38
CA ARG A 321 14.67 -19.59 -8.62
C ARG A 321 13.43 -18.74 -8.81
N ILE A 322 13.63 -17.50 -9.21
CA ILE A 322 12.54 -16.61 -9.59
C ILE A 322 11.94 -16.97 -10.97
N PRO A 323 10.73 -16.50 -11.28
CA PRO A 323 10.19 -16.61 -12.64
C PRO A 323 11.08 -15.92 -13.68
N ARG A 324 11.40 -16.63 -14.76
CA ARG A 324 12.21 -16.10 -15.88
C ARG A 324 11.57 -14.88 -16.54
N HIS A 325 10.23 -14.87 -16.62
CA HIS A 325 9.45 -13.85 -17.31
C HIS A 325 8.89 -12.85 -16.29
N ILE A 326 9.11 -11.56 -16.54
CA ILE A 326 8.66 -10.46 -15.68
C ILE A 326 7.14 -10.51 -15.40
N PRO A 327 6.25 -10.81 -16.39
CA PRO A 327 4.83 -10.98 -16.11
C PRO A 327 4.53 -12.02 -15.03
N LYS A 328 5.21 -13.18 -15.08
CA LYS A 328 5.01 -14.27 -14.10
C LYS A 328 5.55 -13.89 -12.72
N LEU A 329 6.67 -13.16 -12.68
CA LEU A 329 7.21 -12.55 -11.46
C LEU A 329 6.18 -11.62 -10.82
N PHE A 330 5.60 -10.70 -11.59
CA PHE A 330 4.60 -9.76 -11.09
C PHE A 330 3.33 -10.48 -10.63
N THR A 331 2.88 -11.50 -11.36
CA THR A 331 1.74 -12.32 -10.93
C THR A 331 2.02 -13.03 -9.63
N LEU A 332 3.17 -13.69 -9.48
CA LEU A 332 3.53 -14.39 -8.26
C LEU A 332 3.56 -13.42 -7.07
N ALA A 333 4.23 -12.27 -7.23
CA ALA A 333 4.30 -11.25 -6.19
C ALA A 333 2.92 -10.68 -5.83
N SER A 334 2.05 -10.48 -6.82
CA SER A 334 0.68 -9.99 -6.59
C SER A 334 -0.18 -11.02 -5.84
N VAL A 335 -0.15 -12.27 -6.31
CA VAL A 335 -1.00 -13.35 -5.81
C VAL A 335 -0.59 -13.77 -4.40
N TYR A 336 0.72 -13.84 -4.09
CA TYR A 336 1.20 -14.21 -2.76
C TYR A 336 1.44 -13.00 -1.84
N ALA A 337 1.11 -11.79 -2.30
CA ALA A 337 1.40 -10.56 -1.60
C ALA A 337 2.86 -10.48 -1.14
N LEU A 338 3.79 -10.81 -2.04
CA LEU A 338 5.22 -10.64 -1.79
C LEU A 338 5.57 -9.16 -1.95
N ASP A 339 6.48 -8.66 -1.12
CA ASP A 339 7.18 -7.44 -1.49
C ASP A 339 8.12 -7.75 -2.66
N LEU A 340 7.94 -7.08 -3.80
CA LEU A 340 8.65 -7.40 -5.04
C LEU A 340 10.17 -7.26 -4.86
N TRP A 341 10.62 -6.19 -4.21
CA TRP A 341 12.06 -5.91 -4.08
C TRP A 341 12.71 -6.81 -3.06
N ARG A 342 12.05 -7.02 -1.92
CA ARG A 342 12.54 -7.99 -0.93
C ARG A 342 12.56 -9.40 -1.52
N TYR A 343 11.55 -9.80 -2.29
CA TYR A 343 11.55 -11.08 -2.99
C TYR A 343 12.74 -11.23 -3.94
N LEU A 344 13.07 -10.19 -4.71
CA LEU A 344 14.23 -10.19 -5.59
C LEU A 344 15.55 -10.18 -4.78
N SER A 345 15.61 -9.46 -3.66
CA SER A 345 16.76 -9.47 -2.75
C SER A 345 17.00 -10.85 -2.14
N VAL A 346 15.95 -11.54 -1.66
CA VAL A 346 16.01 -12.92 -1.15
C VAL A 346 16.49 -13.88 -2.25
N ALA A 347 16.16 -13.59 -3.52
CA ALA A 347 16.66 -14.37 -4.65
C ALA A 347 18.15 -14.13 -4.97
N GLY A 348 18.83 -13.28 -4.19
CA GLY A 348 20.23 -12.91 -4.41
C GLY A 348 20.41 -11.86 -5.50
N MET A 349 19.33 -11.19 -5.94
CA MET A 349 19.47 -10.07 -6.86
C MET A 349 20.12 -8.91 -6.12
N LEU A 350 21.28 -8.49 -6.61
CA LEU A 350 21.93 -7.28 -6.13
C LEU A 350 21.07 -6.08 -6.55
N MET A 351 20.28 -5.59 -5.60
CA MET A 351 19.62 -4.31 -5.76
C MET A 351 20.72 -3.26 -5.72
N PRO A 352 20.95 -2.48 -6.79
CA PRO A 352 21.78 -1.31 -6.64
C PRO A 352 21.10 -0.47 -5.56
N LEU A 353 21.73 -0.38 -4.39
CA LEU A 353 21.36 0.56 -3.34
C LEU A 353 21.71 1.98 -3.79
N THR A 354 21.51 2.31 -5.08
CA THR A 354 21.25 3.68 -5.47
C THR A 354 20.01 4.08 -4.70
N LEU A 355 20.28 4.52 -3.46
CA LEU A 355 19.53 5.51 -2.74
C LEU A 355 18.99 6.39 -3.84
N ARG A 356 17.66 6.40 -4.00
CA ARG A 356 17.04 7.50 -4.72
C ARG A 356 17.45 8.76 -3.95
N THR A 357 18.63 9.31 -4.26
CA THR A 357 18.75 10.74 -4.32
C THR A 357 17.75 11.10 -5.41
N LEU A 358 16.57 11.53 -4.99
CA LEU A 358 15.53 12.13 -5.84
C LEU A 358 16.03 13.42 -6.53
N GLU A 359 17.33 13.63 -6.59
CA GLU A 359 18.01 14.87 -6.95
C GLU A 359 18.12 15.08 -8.47
N GLY A 360 17.59 14.17 -9.30
CA GLY A 360 17.89 14.19 -10.74
C GLY A 360 16.74 13.97 -11.73
N SER A 361 15.54 13.61 -11.29
CA SER A 361 14.36 13.71 -12.16
C SER A 361 13.69 15.05 -11.92
N ASP A 362 13.29 15.75 -12.97
CA ASP A 362 12.44 16.96 -12.90
C ASP A 362 11.18 16.63 -12.09
N MET A 363 11.30 16.81 -10.78
CA MET A 363 10.35 16.42 -9.75
C MET A 363 9.40 17.58 -9.44
N SER A 364 9.05 18.39 -10.44
CA SER A 364 8.06 19.46 -10.31
C SER A 364 6.61 18.94 -10.24
N SER A 365 6.42 17.65 -9.99
CA SER A 365 5.08 17.13 -9.71
C SER A 365 4.60 17.65 -8.36
N SER A 366 3.62 18.56 -8.38
CA SER A 366 2.94 19.09 -7.19
C SER A 366 2.55 17.97 -6.23
N ILE A 367 2.69 18.20 -4.92
CA ILE A 367 2.25 17.27 -3.86
C ILE A 367 0.81 16.79 -4.07
N ALA A 368 -0.06 17.62 -4.64
CA ALA A 368 -1.43 17.26 -4.98
C ALA A 368 -1.49 16.04 -5.93
N VAL A 369 -0.65 16.02 -6.96
CA VAL A 369 -0.55 14.91 -7.93
C VAL A 369 -0.14 13.62 -7.24
N MET A 370 0.90 13.70 -6.41
CA MET A 370 1.44 12.56 -5.67
C MET A 370 0.39 11.96 -4.73
N LEU A 371 -0.30 12.83 -3.99
CA LEU A 371 -1.35 12.45 -3.07
C LEU A 371 -2.52 11.79 -3.81
N ARG A 372 -2.97 12.41 -4.90
CA ARG A 372 -4.07 11.90 -5.73
C ARG A 372 -3.76 10.51 -6.25
N ASP A 373 -2.59 10.32 -6.86
CA ASP A 373 -2.27 9.04 -7.49
C ASP A 373 -2.07 7.92 -6.44
N GLY A 374 -1.51 8.27 -5.28
CA GLY A 374 -1.42 7.37 -4.12
C GLY A 374 -2.80 6.98 -3.57
N LEU A 375 -3.73 7.94 -3.45
CA LEU A 375 -5.10 7.70 -3.00
C LEU A 375 -5.91 6.90 -4.03
N ARG A 376 -5.77 7.19 -5.33
CA ARG A 376 -6.39 6.41 -6.43
C ARG A 376 -5.99 4.95 -6.36
N ALA A 377 -4.68 4.69 -6.20
CA ALA A 377 -4.15 3.35 -6.07
C ALA A 377 -4.68 2.67 -4.80
N ALA A 378 -4.51 3.33 -3.64
CA ALA A 378 -4.92 2.83 -2.33
C ALA A 378 -6.40 2.45 -2.25
N LEU A 379 -7.27 3.31 -2.80
CA LEU A 379 -8.72 3.14 -2.77
C LEU A 379 -9.24 2.34 -3.96
N ASN A 380 -8.37 2.00 -4.92
CA ASN A 380 -8.71 1.39 -6.20
C ASN A 380 -9.85 2.17 -6.90
N ARG A 381 -9.70 3.49 -6.97
CA ARG A 381 -10.65 4.44 -7.57
C ARG A 381 -9.92 5.41 -8.51
N PRO A 382 -9.66 5.01 -9.77
CA PRO A 382 -8.96 5.88 -10.74
C PRO A 382 -9.69 7.20 -11.00
N GLU A 383 -10.98 7.27 -10.69
CA GLU A 383 -11.85 8.40 -10.93
C GLU A 383 -11.73 9.55 -9.91
N ILE A 384 -10.93 9.40 -8.84
CA ILE A 384 -10.64 10.47 -7.87
C ILE A 384 -9.85 11.57 -8.58
N SER A 385 -10.28 12.81 -8.52
CA SER A 385 -9.57 13.99 -9.04
C SER A 385 -8.86 14.76 -7.92
N ASP A 386 -8.02 15.74 -8.27
CA ASP A 386 -7.38 16.56 -7.24
C ASP A 386 -8.41 17.35 -6.40
N GLY A 387 -9.53 17.77 -7.02
CA GLY A 387 -10.65 18.45 -6.34
C GLY A 387 -11.53 17.55 -5.46
N ASP A 388 -11.22 16.25 -5.40
CA ASP A 388 -11.91 15.27 -4.56
C ASP A 388 -11.17 15.03 -3.24
N THR A 389 -10.06 15.72 -2.97
CA THR A 389 -9.29 15.53 -1.73
C THR A 389 -9.23 16.82 -0.91
N TYR A 390 -9.60 16.73 0.36
CA TYR A 390 -9.74 17.87 1.27
C TYR A 390 -8.91 17.66 2.52
N TRP A 391 -8.14 18.66 2.95
CA TRP A 391 -7.66 18.70 4.31
C TRP A 391 -8.77 19.19 5.21
N PHE A 392 -9.15 18.44 6.25
CA PHE A 392 -10.22 18.82 7.16
C PHE A 392 -9.71 19.76 8.25
N GLY A 393 -10.22 20.99 8.27
CA GLY A 393 -9.73 22.09 9.10
C GLY A 393 -9.86 21.85 10.59
N GLY A 394 -9.02 22.53 11.38
CA GLY A 394 -9.04 22.47 12.84
C GLY A 394 -10.30 23.05 13.50
N LEU A 395 -10.92 24.04 12.85
CA LEU A 395 -12.13 24.73 13.31
C LEU A 395 -13.41 24.13 12.72
N ASP A 396 -13.32 23.14 11.84
CA ASP A 396 -14.50 22.51 11.24
C ASP A 396 -15.12 21.46 12.15
N GLN A 397 -16.42 21.20 11.97
CA GLN A 397 -17.17 20.34 12.87
C GLN A 397 -17.29 18.92 12.30
N SER A 398 -16.81 17.95 13.07
CA SER A 398 -16.97 16.52 12.76
C SER A 398 -18.08 15.92 13.59
N TRP A 399 -18.98 15.21 12.92
CA TRP A 399 -20.08 14.44 13.51
C TRP A 399 -19.80 12.94 13.50
N HIS A 400 -18.58 12.53 13.14
CA HIS A 400 -18.18 11.13 13.05
C HIS A 400 -16.83 10.85 13.72
N PRO A 401 -16.69 9.85 14.62
CA PRO A 401 -15.44 9.55 15.33
C PRO A 401 -14.23 9.20 14.45
N LEU A 402 -14.45 8.86 13.18
CA LEU A 402 -13.38 8.61 12.21
C LEU A 402 -12.71 9.89 11.71
N ILE A 403 -13.43 11.01 11.71
CA ILE A 403 -13.00 12.29 11.19
C ILE A 403 -12.62 13.16 12.37
N LYS A 404 -11.38 13.61 12.41
CA LYS A 404 -10.82 14.39 13.50
C LYS A 404 -10.39 15.76 12.94
N PRO A 405 -11.00 16.85 13.42
CA PRO A 405 -10.64 18.21 13.00
C PRO A 405 -9.14 18.48 13.10
N GLY A 406 -8.59 19.08 12.04
CA GLY A 406 -7.18 19.46 11.92
C GLY A 406 -6.20 18.30 11.77
N VAL A 407 -6.68 17.06 11.63
CA VAL A 407 -5.80 15.88 11.54
C VAL A 407 -6.33 14.80 10.60
N SER A 408 -7.28 15.17 9.73
CA SER A 408 -7.87 14.24 8.77
C SER A 408 -7.78 14.81 7.36
N ILE A 409 -7.36 13.99 6.40
CA ILE A 409 -7.58 14.24 4.98
C ILE A 409 -8.80 13.40 4.55
N LEU A 410 -9.76 14.04 3.88
CA LEU A 410 -10.98 13.43 3.38
C LEU A 410 -10.87 13.22 1.88
N VAL A 411 -11.28 12.03 1.42
CA VAL A 411 -11.50 11.77 0.00
C VAL A 411 -13.00 11.78 -0.25
N VAL A 412 -13.46 12.67 -1.12
CA VAL A 412 -14.86 13.02 -1.34
C VAL A 412 -15.23 12.70 -2.79
N ASP A 413 -16.18 11.77 -2.96
CA ASP A 413 -16.81 11.53 -4.25
C ASP A 413 -17.85 12.61 -4.52
N ARG A 414 -17.43 13.69 -5.19
CA ARG A 414 -18.28 14.83 -5.58
C ARG A 414 -19.37 14.47 -6.58
N ARG A 415 -19.37 13.26 -7.13
CA ARG A 415 -20.46 12.77 -7.99
C ARG A 415 -21.66 12.30 -7.17
N GLN A 416 -21.48 12.10 -5.87
CA GLN A 416 -22.53 11.66 -4.94
C GLN A 416 -22.90 12.79 -3.97
N GLN A 417 -23.68 13.77 -4.45
CA GLN A 417 -24.09 14.96 -3.69
C GLN A 417 -25.50 14.84 -3.08
N GLN A 418 -26.15 13.69 -3.20
CA GLN A 418 -27.51 13.52 -2.70
C GLN A 418 -27.50 12.66 -1.43
N PRO A 419 -27.63 13.26 -0.25
CA PRO A 419 -27.93 12.52 0.96
C PRO A 419 -29.28 11.80 0.80
N ARG A 420 -29.42 10.65 1.46
CA ARG A 420 -30.68 9.93 1.44
C ARG A 420 -31.76 10.82 2.09
N ARG A 421 -32.91 10.92 1.42
CA ARG A 421 -34.17 11.40 2.03
C ARG A 421 -34.69 10.24 2.86
N THR A 422 -34.36 10.21 4.15
CA THR A 422 -34.74 9.10 5.02
C THR A 422 -36.08 9.39 5.67
N LEU A 423 -37.03 8.45 5.55
CA LEU A 423 -38.34 8.50 6.21
C LEU A 423 -38.36 7.82 7.60
N ARG A 424 -37.26 7.16 8.01
CA ARG A 424 -36.99 6.65 9.37
C ARG A 424 -35.63 5.95 9.34
N LEU A 425 -34.72 6.32 10.24
CA LEU A 425 -33.51 5.54 10.49
C LEU A 425 -33.92 4.31 11.30
N GLU A 426 -33.75 3.12 10.74
CA GLU A 426 -33.95 1.90 11.51
C GLU A 426 -32.87 1.84 12.62
N PRO A 427 -33.25 1.62 13.88
CA PRO A 427 -32.31 1.46 14.98
C PRO A 427 -31.29 0.36 14.65
N GLY A 428 -30.02 0.75 14.44
CA GLY A 428 -28.94 -0.19 14.12
C GLY A 428 -28.23 0.03 12.78
N GLU A 429 -28.70 0.95 11.93
CA GLU A 429 -27.95 1.37 10.73
C GLU A 429 -26.74 2.24 11.11
N SER A 430 -25.72 1.62 11.72
CA SER A 430 -24.41 2.23 12.03
C SER A 430 -23.58 2.60 10.79
N HIS A 431 -24.16 2.50 9.59
CA HIS A 431 -23.48 2.64 8.30
C HIS A 431 -24.10 3.73 7.43
N LEU A 432 -24.54 4.82 8.05
CA LEU A 432 -24.93 5.98 7.26
C LEU A 432 -23.74 6.50 6.45
N PRO A 433 -23.96 6.82 5.15
CA PRO A 433 -22.94 7.43 4.33
C PRO A 433 -22.50 8.76 4.94
N LEU A 434 -21.19 8.98 5.01
CA LEU A 434 -20.62 10.25 5.46
C LEU A 434 -20.60 11.23 4.29
N PHE A 435 -20.96 12.48 4.54
CA PHE A 435 -20.90 13.57 3.57
C PHE A 435 -20.04 14.71 4.10
N LEU A 436 -19.45 15.45 3.17
CA LEU A 436 -18.84 16.74 3.41
C LEU A 436 -19.81 17.82 2.92
N ILE A 437 -20.18 18.74 3.79
CA ILE A 437 -21.14 19.81 3.53
C ILE A 437 -20.46 21.14 3.85
N GLN A 438 -20.59 22.10 2.95
CA GLN A 438 -20.19 23.48 3.18
C GLN A 438 -21.41 24.26 3.69
N ALA A 439 -21.30 24.77 4.92
CA ALA A 439 -22.31 25.60 5.55
C ALA A 439 -22.32 27.03 4.96
N PRO A 440 -23.39 27.83 5.21
CA PRO A 440 -23.52 29.17 4.65
C PRO A 440 -22.42 30.15 5.10
N ASP A 441 -21.82 29.91 6.26
CA ASP A 441 -20.69 30.68 6.81
C ASP A 441 -19.33 30.29 6.19
N GLY A 442 -19.34 29.38 5.22
CA GLY A 442 -18.16 28.86 4.54
C GLY A 442 -17.41 27.78 5.32
N ARG A 443 -17.86 27.39 6.52
CA ARG A 443 -17.28 26.27 7.28
C ARG A 443 -17.71 24.94 6.69
N PHE A 444 -16.93 23.91 6.97
CA PHE A 444 -17.26 22.56 6.55
C PHE A 444 -17.74 21.72 7.73
N ASP A 445 -18.80 20.96 7.49
CA ASP A 445 -19.31 19.94 8.38
C ASP A 445 -19.13 18.58 7.73
N ALA A 446 -18.67 17.60 8.52
CA ALA A 446 -18.42 16.26 8.02
C ALA A 446 -19.06 15.19 8.92
N GLY A 447 -19.87 14.32 8.33
CA GLY A 447 -20.47 13.21 9.06
C GLY A 447 -21.68 12.59 8.36
N PRO A 448 -22.37 11.65 9.01
CA PRO A 448 -23.57 11.06 8.44
C PRO A 448 -24.70 12.07 8.46
N CYS A 449 -25.35 12.26 7.32
CA CYS A 449 -26.46 13.20 7.22
C CYS A 449 -27.61 12.63 6.38
N SER A 450 -28.82 13.10 6.65
CA SER A 450 -30.00 12.88 5.82
C SER A 450 -30.71 14.20 5.53
N VAL A 451 -31.60 14.19 4.55
CA VAL A 451 -32.51 15.31 4.28
C VAL A 451 -33.86 15.02 4.95
N GLU A 452 -34.27 15.89 5.88
CA GLU A 452 -35.58 15.90 6.54
C GLU A 452 -36.33 17.19 6.17
N GLY A 453 -37.34 17.08 5.30
CA GLY A 453 -38.02 18.27 4.77
C GLY A 453 -37.04 19.16 3.98
N ASN A 454 -36.85 20.39 4.46
CA ASN A 454 -35.89 21.36 3.89
C ASN A 454 -34.61 21.49 4.74
N GLU A 455 -34.35 20.55 5.64
CA GLU A 455 -33.17 20.55 6.51
C GLU A 455 -32.24 19.38 6.20
N LEU A 456 -30.94 19.64 6.20
CA LEU A 456 -29.89 18.64 6.35
C LEU A 456 -29.68 18.38 7.84
N VAL A 457 -29.89 17.14 8.26
CA VAL A 457 -29.75 16.71 9.65
C VAL A 457 -28.53 15.82 9.78
N PHE A 458 -27.57 16.25 10.59
CA PHE A 458 -26.40 15.45 10.97
C PHE A 458 -26.75 14.53 12.13
N HIS A 459 -26.44 13.24 11.96
CA HIS A 459 -26.70 12.21 12.95
C HIS A 459 -25.46 11.99 13.80
N PRO A 460 -25.42 12.46 15.06
CA PRO A 460 -24.24 12.25 15.90
C PRO A 460 -24.04 10.75 16.14
N ILE A 461 -22.85 10.25 15.86
CA ILE A 461 -22.47 8.88 16.22
C ILE A 461 -21.79 8.93 17.59
N PRO A 462 -22.25 8.15 18.59
CA PRO A 462 -21.58 8.05 19.88
C PRO A 462 -20.07 7.77 19.71
N PRO A 463 -19.20 8.46 20.47
CA PRO A 463 -19.49 9.20 21.70
C PRO A 463 -19.79 10.70 21.51
N VAL A 464 -20.10 11.16 20.31
CA VAL A 464 -20.47 12.58 20.10
C VAL A 464 -21.82 12.82 20.80
N LEU A 465 -21.80 13.46 21.99
CA LEU A 465 -22.97 13.70 22.85
C LEU A 465 -23.75 14.97 22.49
N ASP A 466 -23.71 15.38 21.23
CA ASP A 466 -24.38 16.59 20.78
C ASP A 466 -25.77 16.26 20.22
N SER A 467 -26.71 17.21 20.29
CA SER A 467 -28.12 17.04 19.92
C SER A 467 -28.39 16.88 18.41
N GLY A 468 -27.33 16.72 17.61
CA GLY A 468 -27.35 16.80 16.15
C GLY A 468 -27.40 18.25 15.68
N ARG A 469 -26.87 18.50 14.48
CA ARG A 469 -26.94 19.82 13.84
C ARG A 469 -27.90 19.77 12.66
N ARG A 470 -28.74 20.79 12.58
CA ARG A 470 -29.66 21.02 11.47
C ARG A 470 -29.18 22.23 10.70
N VAL A 471 -29.12 22.11 9.38
CA VAL A 471 -28.77 23.20 8.48
C VAL A 471 -29.83 23.26 7.40
N ASN A 472 -30.30 24.45 7.03
CA ASN A 472 -31.22 24.60 5.92
C ASN A 472 -30.55 24.07 4.64
N ALA A 473 -31.19 23.11 3.97
CA ALA A 473 -30.67 22.46 2.78
C ALA A 473 -30.55 23.43 1.59
N ALA A 474 -31.31 24.53 1.58
CA ALA A 474 -31.23 25.57 0.56
C ALA A 474 -29.98 26.46 0.70
N ASP A 475 -29.48 26.61 1.93
CA ASP A 475 -28.36 27.52 2.25
C ASP A 475 -27.01 26.77 2.31
N ALA A 476 -27.04 25.44 2.34
CA ALA A 476 -25.86 24.60 2.43
C ALA A 476 -25.53 23.91 1.10
N SER A 477 -24.24 23.73 0.82
CA SER A 477 -23.76 23.02 -0.36
C SER A 477 -23.22 21.64 0.01
N VAL A 478 -23.85 20.57 -0.49
CA VAL A 478 -23.33 19.21 -0.32
C VAL A 478 -22.19 19.00 -1.31
N VAL A 479 -20.95 19.04 -0.81
CA VAL A 479 -19.75 18.87 -1.64
C VAL A 479 -19.72 17.48 -2.27
N GLY A 480 -20.01 16.45 -1.47
CA GLY A 480 -20.08 15.07 -1.92
C GLY A 480 -19.97 14.06 -0.77
N ARG A 481 -19.93 12.78 -1.14
CA ARG A 481 -19.85 11.67 -0.18
C ARG A 481 -18.40 11.38 0.19
N ILE A 482 -18.09 11.30 1.47
CA ILE A 482 -16.75 10.92 1.95
C ILE A 482 -16.58 9.41 1.77
N VAL A 483 -15.59 9.00 0.97
CA VAL A 483 -15.31 7.61 0.62
C VAL A 483 -14.08 7.05 1.34
N ALA A 484 -13.17 7.91 1.79
CA ALA A 484 -12.05 7.54 2.63
C ALA A 484 -11.66 8.66 3.59
N VAL A 485 -11.08 8.27 4.72
CA VAL A 485 -10.51 9.18 5.72
C VAL A 485 -9.10 8.75 6.04
N LEU A 486 -8.17 9.68 5.85
CA LEU A 486 -6.78 9.52 6.21
C LEU A 486 -6.49 10.27 7.49
N ASN A 487 -6.09 9.57 8.55
CA ASN A 487 -5.75 10.22 9.81
C ASN A 487 -4.25 10.50 9.90
N VAL A 488 -3.92 11.78 10.02
CA VAL A 488 -2.56 12.30 10.18
C VAL A 488 -2.30 12.50 11.67
N PRO A 489 -1.32 11.87 12.31
CA PRO A 489 -0.98 12.18 13.68
C PRO A 489 -0.59 13.64 13.79
N ARG A 490 -1.03 14.33 14.86
CA ARG A 490 -0.50 15.67 15.14
C ARG A 490 1.02 15.58 15.16
N PRO A 491 1.75 16.49 14.46
CA PRO A 491 3.17 16.59 14.65
C PRO A 491 3.42 16.68 16.15
N ARG A 492 4.32 15.85 16.66
CA ARG A 492 4.71 15.95 18.07
C ARG A 492 5.14 17.40 18.25
N ALA A 493 4.51 18.13 19.17
CA ALA A 493 5.11 19.37 19.65
C ALA A 493 6.55 18.98 19.98
N SER A 494 7.52 19.50 19.22
CA SER A 494 8.92 19.32 19.53
C SER A 494 9.02 19.74 20.98
N SER A 495 9.28 18.80 21.88
CA SER A 495 9.62 19.13 23.25
C SER A 495 10.85 20.01 23.11
N SER A 496 10.63 21.33 23.17
CA SER A 496 11.70 22.31 23.17
C SER A 496 12.69 21.84 24.23
N PRO A 497 13.97 21.60 23.86
CA PRO A 497 14.95 21.06 24.79
C PRO A 497 15.11 21.92 26.04
#